data_AF-A0A1S6FH33-F1
#
_entry.id   AF-A0A1S6FH33-F1
#
_cell.length_a   1.000
_cell.length_b   1.000
_cell.length_c   1.000
_cell.angle_alpha   90.00
_cell.angle_beta   90.00
_cell.angle_gamma   90.00
#
_symmetry.space_group_name_H-M   'P 1'
#
loop_
_entity.id
_entity.type
_entity.pdbx_description
1 polymer ?
#
loop_
_entity_poly.entity_id
_entity_poly.type
_entity_poly.pdbx_seq_one_letter_code
_entity_poly.pdbx_strand_id
1 'polypeptide(L)'
;MTEFDARLQAFRRRFIEQAVIDADEIERCATQGDWHAVRDRSHGLVGRAGMFGYVALSDTAKILEQAIEDGEAGEPLQPLAATLVSQLRDLPNET
;
A
#
# COMPACT_ATOMS: atom_id res chain seq x y z
N MET A 1 7.56 16.34 -23.55
CA MET A 1 7.45 15.99 -22.12
C MET A 1 7.79 17.23 -21.33
N THR A 2 6.90 17.70 -20.46
CA THR A 2 7.12 18.90 -19.64
C THR A 2 8.01 18.57 -18.43
N GLU A 3 8.61 19.58 -17.80
CA GLU A 3 9.36 19.40 -16.53
C GLU A 3 8.49 18.79 -15.44
N PHE A 4 7.20 19.15 -15.43
CA PHE A 4 6.20 18.58 -14.54
C PHE A 4 6.01 17.08 -14.76
N ASP A 5 5.85 16.65 -16.03
CA ASP A 5 5.72 15.22 -16.37
C ASP A 5 6.96 14.43 -15.94
N ALA A 6 8.16 14.98 -16.18
CA ALA A 6 9.41 14.33 -15.81
C ALA A 6 9.53 14.16 -14.28
N ARG A 7 9.14 15.18 -13.51
CA ARG A 7 9.11 15.11 -12.04
C ARG A 7 8.08 14.09 -11.54
N LEU A 8 6.91 14.03 -12.15
CA LEU A 8 5.87 13.07 -11.80
C LEU A 8 6.33 11.63 -12.04
N GLN A 9 6.99 11.36 -13.18
CA GLN A 9 7.57 10.05 -13.47
C GLN A 9 8.66 9.67 -12.46
N ALA A 10 9.52 10.61 -12.07
CA ALA A 10 10.53 10.36 -11.04
C ALA A 10 9.91 9.99 -9.69
N PHE A 11 8.81 10.64 -9.30
CA PHE A 11 8.07 10.28 -8.08
C PHE A 11 7.39 8.92 -8.20
N ARG A 12 6.81 8.59 -9.37
CA ARG A 12 6.21 7.28 -9.61
C ARG A 12 7.22 6.16 -9.47
N ARG A 13 8.41 6.33 -10.04
CA ARG A 13 9.50 5.35 -9.93
C ARG A 13 9.90 5.11 -8.48
N ARG A 14 10.08 6.18 -7.70
CA ARG A 14 10.39 6.07 -6.25
C ARG A 14 9.27 5.37 -5.48
N PHE A 15 8.01 5.60 -5.85
CA PHE A 15 6.89 4.89 -5.25
C PHE A 15 6.95 3.39 -5.51
N ILE A 16 7.27 2.98 -6.74
CA ILE A 16 7.44 1.56 -7.08
C ILE A 16 8.61 0.94 -6.32
N GLU A 17 9.76 1.63 -6.28
CA GLU A 17 10.95 1.18 -5.52
C GLU A 17 10.64 1.01 -4.03
N GLN A 18 9.83 1.90 -3.46
CA GLN A 18 9.41 1.84 -2.06
C GLN A 18 8.33 0.79 -1.79
N ALA A 19 7.55 0.38 -2.80
CA ALA A 19 6.42 -0.52 -2.61
C ALA A 19 6.81 -1.90 -2.06
N VAL A 20 7.98 -2.43 -2.45
CA VAL A 20 8.49 -3.70 -1.92
C VAL A 20 8.79 -3.58 -0.43
N ILE A 21 9.40 -2.47 0.00
CA ILE A 21 9.69 -2.21 1.41
C ILE A 21 8.38 -2.06 2.19
N ASP A 22 7.43 -1.30 1.64
CA ASP A 22 6.10 -1.13 2.26
C ASP A 22 5.39 -2.49 2.40
N ALA A 23 5.50 -3.37 1.40
CA ALA A 23 4.93 -4.72 1.43
C ALA A 23 5.54 -5.58 2.55
N ASP A 24 6.86 -5.61 2.67
CA ASP A 24 7.57 -6.39 3.68
C ASP A 24 7.27 -5.88 5.10
N GLU A 25 7.15 -4.56 5.28
CA GLU A 25 6.78 -3.99 6.57
C GLU A 25 5.31 -4.28 6.93
N ILE A 26 4.38 -4.21 5.98
CA ILE A 26 2.97 -4.56 6.20
C ILE A 26 2.84 -6.03 6.57
N GLU A 27 3.50 -6.93 5.82
CA GLU A 27 3.49 -8.37 6.10
C GLU A 27 4.06 -8.68 7.49
N ARG A 28 5.17 -8.02 7.88
CA ARG A 28 5.76 -8.15 9.21
C ARG A 28 4.82 -7.68 10.31
N CYS A 29 4.22 -6.50 10.18
CA CYS A 29 3.30 -5.96 11.18
C CYS A 29 2.02 -6.81 11.30
N ALA A 30 1.45 -7.25 10.18
CA ALA A 30 0.29 -8.13 10.16
C ALA A 30 0.58 -9.48 10.84
N THR A 31 1.77 -10.06 10.61
CA THR A 31 2.20 -11.32 11.27
C THR A 31 2.34 -11.15 12.79
N GLN A 32 2.73 -9.96 13.26
CA GLN A 32 2.87 -9.62 14.67
C GLN A 32 1.54 -9.18 15.33
N GLY A 33 0.47 -9.04 14.54
CA GLY A 33 -0.81 -8.50 15.02
C GLY A 33 -0.78 -7.00 15.33
N ASP A 34 0.23 -6.27 14.84
CA ASP A 34 0.37 -4.82 15.01
C ASP A 34 -0.49 -4.07 13.98
N TRP A 35 -1.80 -4.14 14.15
CA TRP A 35 -2.78 -3.57 13.21
C TRP A 35 -2.73 -2.05 13.16
N HIS A 36 -2.31 -1.38 14.24
CA HIS A 36 -2.11 0.07 14.20
C HIS A 36 -1.00 0.44 13.22
N ALA A 37 0.13 -0.27 13.26
CA ALA A 37 1.23 -0.06 12.33
C ALA A 37 0.88 -0.43 10.88
N VAL A 38 -0.01 -1.41 10.67
CA VAL A 38 -0.57 -1.74 9.35
C VAL A 38 -1.46 -0.61 8.82
N ARG A 39 -2.32 -0.04 9.68
CA ARG A 39 -3.21 1.07 9.31
C ARG A 39 -2.45 2.31 8.88
N ASP A 40 -1.46 2.75 9.66
CA ASP A 40 -0.69 3.95 9.33
C ASP A 40 0.06 3.83 7.98
N ARG A 41 0.54 2.61 7.67
CA ARG A 41 1.17 2.31 6.37
C ARG A 41 0.16 2.30 5.24
N SER A 42 -0.98 1.65 5.44
CA SER A 42 -2.08 1.58 4.47
C SER A 42 -2.62 2.97 4.14
N HIS A 43 -2.80 3.83 5.15
CA HIS A 43 -3.23 5.22 4.98
C HIS A 43 -2.28 6.00 4.05
N GLY A 44 -0.97 5.87 4.27
CA GLY A 44 0.04 6.48 3.39
C GLY A 44 -0.03 5.98 1.95
N LEU A 45 -0.41 4.72 1.74
CA LEU A 45 -0.55 4.11 0.42
C LEU A 45 -1.78 4.61 -0.33
N VAL A 46 -2.93 4.82 0.34
CA VAL A 46 -4.15 5.36 -0.30
C VAL A 46 -3.84 6.65 -1.07
N GLY A 47 -3.15 7.60 -0.42
CA GLY A 47 -2.80 8.88 -1.03
C GLY A 47 -1.82 8.74 -2.21
N ARG A 48 -0.76 7.94 -2.04
CA ARG A 48 0.27 7.77 -3.08
C ARG A 48 -0.25 6.95 -4.27
N ALA A 49 -0.93 5.84 -4.01
CA ALA A 49 -1.48 4.95 -5.03
C ALA A 49 -2.52 5.68 -5.89
N GLY A 50 -3.42 6.45 -5.27
CA GLY A 50 -4.40 7.28 -5.98
C GLY A 50 -3.75 8.31 -6.89
N MET A 51 -2.69 8.99 -6.44
CA MET A 51 -1.97 9.99 -7.23
C MET A 51 -1.34 9.43 -8.51
N PHE A 52 -0.91 8.16 -8.51
CA PHE A 52 -0.28 7.51 -9.66
C PHE A 52 -1.24 6.60 -10.46
N GLY A 53 -2.52 6.57 -10.12
CA GLY A 53 -3.55 5.83 -10.85
C GLY A 53 -3.66 4.34 -10.50
N TYR A 54 -3.08 3.90 -9.38
CA TYR A 54 -3.21 2.52 -8.89
C TYR A 54 -4.50 2.35 -8.08
N VAL A 55 -5.65 2.43 -8.76
CA VAL A 55 -6.99 2.44 -8.12
C VAL A 55 -7.23 1.21 -7.26
N ALA A 56 -6.97 0.00 -7.79
CA ALA A 56 -7.18 -1.25 -7.05
C ALA A 56 -6.34 -1.31 -5.76
N LEU A 57 -5.08 -0.85 -5.82
CA LEU A 57 -4.19 -0.78 -4.66
C LEU A 57 -4.71 0.22 -3.62
N SER A 58 -5.14 1.40 -4.08
CA SER A 58 -5.73 2.43 -3.22
C SER A 58 -7.01 1.93 -2.54
N ASP A 59 -7.87 1.21 -3.25
CA ASP A 59 -9.12 0.68 -2.72
C ASP A 59 -8.87 -0.40 -1.68
N THR A 60 -7.96 -1.35 -1.95
CA THR A 60 -7.59 -2.38 -0.97
C THR A 60 -6.97 -1.77 0.28
N ALA A 61 -6.06 -0.79 0.14
CA ALA A 61 -5.48 -0.08 1.29
C ALA A 61 -6.55 0.62 2.13
N LYS A 62 -7.53 1.25 1.48
CA LYS A 62 -8.66 1.93 2.15
C LYS A 62 -9.58 0.95 2.87
N ILE A 63 -9.89 -0.19 2.26
CA ILE A 63 -10.71 -1.24 2.89
C ILE A 63 -10.02 -1.77 4.15
N LEU A 64 -8.71 -2.02 4.08
CA LEU A 64 -7.92 -2.47 5.22
C LEU A 64 -7.86 -1.42 6.34
N GLU A 65 -7.63 -0.15 5.99
CA GLU A 65 -7.68 0.97 6.95
C GLU A 65 -9.03 1.03 7.66
N GLN A 66 -10.13 1.00 6.90
CA GLN A 66 -11.47 1.09 7.46
C GLN A 66 -11.78 -0.10 8.38
N ALA A 67 -11.42 -1.33 7.99
CA ALA A 67 -11.63 -2.50 8.84
C ALA A 67 -10.88 -2.39 10.18
N ILE A 68 -9.66 -1.84 10.17
CA ILE A 68 -8.89 -1.61 11.40
C ILE A 68 -9.56 -0.52 12.26
N GLU A 69 -10.04 0.57 11.64
CA GLU A 69 -10.73 1.66 12.33
C GLU A 69 -12.08 1.23 12.92
N ASP A 70 -12.79 0.32 12.25
CA ASP A 70 -14.05 -0.26 12.71
C ASP A 70 -13.85 -1.25 13.89
N GLY A 71 -12.61 -1.56 14.24
CA GLY A 71 -12.25 -2.42 15.36
C GLY A 71 -12.27 -3.91 15.04
N GLU A 72 -12.20 -4.27 13.76
CA GLU A 72 -12.10 -5.68 13.35
C GLU A 72 -10.83 -6.32 13.94
N ALA A 73 -10.94 -7.60 14.32
CA ALA A 73 -9.82 -8.36 14.88
C ALA A 73 -9.13 -9.21 13.80
N GLY A 74 -7.97 -9.79 14.11
CA GLY A 74 -7.03 -10.31 13.11
C GLY A 74 -7.55 -11.31 12.05
N GLU A 75 -8.65 -12.02 12.22
CA GLU A 75 -9.12 -13.00 11.22
C GLU A 75 -9.57 -12.36 9.89
N PRO A 76 -10.47 -11.35 9.87
CA PRO A 76 -10.81 -10.60 8.65
C PRO A 76 -9.66 -9.71 8.11
N LEU A 77 -8.73 -9.29 8.96
CA LEU A 77 -7.65 -8.36 8.57
C LEU A 77 -6.51 -9.04 7.81
N GLN A 78 -6.16 -10.28 8.18
CA GLN A 78 -5.08 -11.03 7.52
C GLN A 78 -5.25 -11.19 6.00
N PRO A 79 -6.40 -11.63 5.46
CA PRO A 79 -6.57 -11.76 4.01
C PRO A 79 -6.52 -10.40 3.28
N LEU A 80 -6.99 -9.33 3.90
CA LEU A 80 -6.90 -7.97 3.35
C LEU A 80 -5.45 -7.48 3.30
N ALA A 81 -4.68 -7.69 4.36
CA ALA A 81 -3.25 -7.38 4.41
C ALA A 81 -2.46 -8.19 3.38
N ALA A 82 -2.72 -9.49 3.26
CA ALA A 82 -2.08 -10.35 2.25
C ALA A 82 -2.40 -9.89 0.81
N THR A 83 -3.64 -9.49 0.55
CA THR A 83 -4.04 -8.94 -0.76
C THR A 83 -3.28 -7.65 -1.07
N LEU A 84 -3.20 -6.73 -0.10
CA LEU A 84 -2.45 -5.47 -0.25
C LEU A 84 -0.96 -5.73 -0.53
N VAL A 85 -0.36 -6.66 0.21
CA VAL A 85 1.05 -7.07 0.03
C VAL A 85 1.29 -7.64 -1.36
N SER A 86 0.40 -8.50 -1.87
CA SER A 86 0.52 -9.02 -3.24
C SER A 86 0.46 -7.90 -4.27
N GLN A 87 -0.50 -6.98 -4.16
CA GLN A 87 -0.64 -5.86 -5.09
C GLN A 87 0.59 -4.95 -5.10
N LEU A 88 1.21 -4.70 -3.95
CA LEU A 88 2.45 -3.92 -3.85
C LEU A 88 3.62 -4.62 -4.54
N ARG A 89 3.73 -5.95 -4.36
CA ARG A 89 4.77 -6.78 -4.99
C ARG A 89 4.57 -6.93 -6.50
N ASP A 90 3.32 -6.86 -6.97
CA ASP A 90 2.94 -6.95 -8.39
C ASP A 90 3.03 -5.61 -9.15
N LEU A 91 3.36 -4.50 -8.46
CA LEU A 91 3.63 -3.25 -9.16
C LEU A 91 4.77 -3.47 -10.16
N PRO A 92 4.65 -2.94 -11.38
CA PRO A 92 5.61 -3.20 -12.43
C PRO A 92 6.98 -2.67 -12.00
N ASN A 93 7.87 -3.59 -11.59
CA ASN A 93 9.29 -3.28 -11.46
C ASN A 93 9.77 -2.91 -12.86
N GLU A 94 9.95 -1.62 -13.13
CA GLU A 94 10.63 -1.17 -14.33
C GLU A 94 12.09 -1.65 -14.25
N THR A 95 12.35 -2.86 -14.78
CA THR A 95 13.70 -3.37 -15.11
C THR A 95 14.36 -2.49 -16.16
#